data_AF-A0A7S2U0J9-F1
#
_entry.id   AF-A0A7S2U0J9-F1
#
_cell.length_a   1.000
_cell.length_b   1.000
_cell.length_c   1.000
_cell.angle_alpha   90.00
_cell.angle_beta   90.00
_cell.angle_gamma   90.00
#
_symmetry.space_group_name_H-M   'P 1'
#
loop_
_entity.id
_entity.type
_entity.pdbx_description
1 polymer ?
#
loop_
_entity_poly.entity_id
_entity_poly.type
_entity_poly.pdbx_seq_one_letter_code
_entity_poly.pdbx_strand_id
1 'polypeptide(L)'
;GAKAFCKAMGGIQKLSSLVGEKEFLVKYLRKIMSALPNRNFIASSETRQGRSWMVKHGFGRGWVPEVAFNQCNNCFLQVDLGEARDIVALATARMSSATVTNLRVLSSMDGVEYIPAGTFNSRDGEMLVYLDAPVTARYVRFVPLKYTTHVQLRAELFELRSGPASNGKSPISSIREKKTMDEVIQRDLASCCVLS
;
A
#
# COMPACT_ATOMS: atom_id res chain seq x y z
N GLY A 1 -27.52 4.82 -28.53
CA GLY A 1 -26.75 4.69 -29.78
C GLY A 1 -25.51 3.83 -29.55
N ALA A 2 -25.02 3.15 -30.58
CA ALA A 2 -23.95 2.14 -30.51
C ALA A 2 -22.67 2.62 -29.79
N LYS A 3 -22.27 3.90 -29.93
CA LYS A 3 -21.14 4.50 -29.20
C LYS A 3 -21.27 4.46 -27.67
N ALA A 4 -22.49 4.69 -27.15
CA ALA A 4 -22.74 4.63 -25.71
C ALA A 4 -22.70 3.19 -25.18
N PHE A 5 -23.13 2.22 -26.00
CA PHE A 5 -23.10 0.80 -25.68
C PHE A 5 -21.66 0.25 -25.66
N CYS A 6 -20.82 0.59 -26.64
CA CYS A 6 -19.41 0.21 -26.66
C CYS A 6 -18.63 0.80 -25.47
N LYS A 7 -18.88 2.07 -25.13
CA LYS A 7 -18.25 2.72 -23.97
C LYS A 7 -18.68 2.08 -22.64
N ALA A 8 -19.93 1.68 -22.52
CA ALA A 8 -20.45 0.96 -21.36
C ALA A 8 -19.85 -0.45 -21.24
N MET A 9 -19.82 -1.21 -22.33
CA MET A 9 -19.25 -2.56 -22.36
C MET A 9 -17.73 -2.57 -22.10
N GLY A 10 -16.98 -1.63 -22.68
CA GLY A 10 -15.56 -1.46 -22.39
C GLY A 10 -15.30 -1.07 -20.93
N GLY A 11 -16.18 -0.26 -20.34
CA GLY A 11 -16.15 0.06 -18.91
C GLY A 11 -16.40 -1.16 -18.01
N ILE A 12 -17.39 -1.99 -18.35
CA ILE A 12 -17.73 -3.20 -17.59
C ILE A 12 -16.63 -4.26 -17.68
N GLN A 13 -16.06 -4.49 -18.86
CA GLN A 13 -14.95 -5.42 -19.04
C GLN A 13 -13.70 -4.98 -18.27
N LYS A 14 -13.36 -3.70 -18.32
CA LYS A 14 -12.25 -3.11 -17.56
C LYS A 14 -12.48 -3.23 -16.05
N LEU A 15 -13.69 -2.97 -15.58
CA LEU A 15 -14.00 -3.09 -14.15
C LEU A 15 -13.94 -4.56 -13.69
N SER A 16 -14.46 -5.49 -14.49
CA SER A 16 -14.40 -6.93 -14.20
C SER A 16 -12.96 -7.46 -14.17
N SER A 17 -12.12 -7.06 -15.14
CA SER A 17 -10.71 -7.44 -15.16
C SER A 17 -9.95 -6.87 -13.98
N LEU A 18 -10.15 -5.59 -13.64
CA LEU A 18 -9.53 -4.93 -12.49
C LEU A 18 -9.97 -5.52 -11.14
N VAL A 19 -11.24 -5.91 -11.02
CA VAL A 19 -11.76 -6.57 -9.81
C VAL A 19 -11.14 -7.97 -9.67
N GLY A 20 -11.14 -8.77 -10.73
CA GLY A 20 -10.51 -10.09 -10.74
C GLY A 20 -8.99 -10.05 -10.55
N GLU A 21 -8.32 -9.02 -11.05
CA GLU A 21 -6.89 -8.79 -10.82
C GLU A 21 -6.64 -8.50 -9.33
N LYS A 22 -7.36 -7.55 -8.73
CA LYS A 22 -7.20 -7.20 -7.32
C LYS A 22 -7.45 -8.39 -6.40
N GLU A 23 -8.50 -9.18 -6.62
CA GLU A 23 -8.77 -10.38 -5.82
C GLU A 23 -7.69 -11.46 -5.99
N PHE A 24 -7.23 -11.69 -7.22
CA PHE A 24 -6.15 -12.63 -7.50
C PHE A 24 -4.85 -12.23 -6.77
N LEU A 25 -4.49 -10.96 -6.81
CA LEU A 25 -3.25 -10.45 -6.21
C LEU A 25 -3.25 -10.54 -4.69
N VAL A 26 -4.36 -10.22 -4.02
CA VAL A 26 -4.47 -10.30 -2.55
C VAL A 26 -4.20 -11.72 -2.03
N LYS A 27 -4.55 -12.75 -2.81
CA LYS A 27 -4.25 -14.15 -2.46
C LYS A 27 -2.75 -14.42 -2.35
N TYR A 28 -1.89 -13.72 -3.08
CA TYR A 28 -0.44 -13.91 -3.04
C TYR A 28 0.28 -12.97 -2.07
N LEU A 29 -0.41 -12.06 -1.40
CA LEU A 29 0.22 -11.15 -0.44
C LEU A 29 0.37 -11.77 0.95
N ARG A 30 1.59 -11.77 1.50
CA ARG A 30 1.87 -12.11 2.90
C ARG A 30 2.08 -10.83 3.70
N LYS A 31 1.34 -10.67 4.81
CA LYS A 31 1.55 -9.60 5.78
C LYS A 31 2.92 -9.73 6.44
N ILE A 32 3.66 -8.63 6.53
CA ILE A 32 4.97 -8.58 7.17
C ILE A 32 4.83 -8.09 8.61
N MET A 33 4.26 -6.89 8.81
CA MET A 33 4.28 -6.17 10.09
C MET A 33 3.52 -6.92 11.17
N SER A 34 2.38 -7.52 10.84
CA SER A 34 1.58 -8.30 11.80
C SER A 34 2.35 -9.46 12.44
N ALA A 35 3.41 -9.98 11.80
CA ALA A 35 4.25 -11.07 12.33
C ALA A 35 5.44 -10.57 13.18
N LEU A 36 5.73 -9.26 13.18
CA LEU A 36 6.89 -8.70 13.88
C LEU A 36 6.61 -8.43 15.36
N PRO A 37 7.59 -8.65 16.26
CA PRO A 37 7.43 -8.34 17.67
C PRO A 37 7.37 -6.82 17.91
N ASN A 38 6.76 -6.39 19.02
CA ASN A 38 6.48 -4.97 19.27
C ASN A 38 7.73 -4.08 19.29
N ARG A 39 8.89 -4.60 19.71
CA ARG A 39 10.17 -3.87 19.75
C ARG A 39 10.67 -3.40 18.38
N ASN A 40 10.13 -3.97 17.30
CA ASN A 40 10.49 -3.61 15.94
C ASN A 40 9.81 -2.32 15.46
N PHE A 41 8.92 -1.75 16.28
CA PHE A 41 8.18 -0.54 15.97
C PHE A 41 8.65 0.55 16.91
N ILE A 42 9.12 1.65 16.35
CA ILE A 42 9.44 2.87 17.07
C ILE A 42 8.79 4.04 16.34
N ALA A 43 8.69 5.18 16.99
CA ALA A 43 8.15 6.38 16.37
C ALA A 43 8.90 7.61 16.87
N SER A 44 8.77 8.71 16.14
CA SER A 44 9.25 10.02 16.57
C SER A 44 8.68 10.42 17.93
N SER A 45 7.42 10.05 18.18
CA SER A 45 6.74 10.15 19.47
C SER A 45 5.52 9.23 19.48
N GLU A 46 4.97 8.95 20.66
CA GLU A 46 3.78 8.10 20.80
C GLU A 46 3.00 8.41 22.07
N THR A 47 1.69 8.42 21.97
CA THR A 47 0.83 8.55 23.15
C THR A 47 0.68 7.22 23.88
N ARG A 48 0.21 7.26 25.14
CA ARG A 48 -0.11 6.03 25.91
C ARG A 48 -1.15 5.15 25.21
N GLN A 49 -2.08 5.74 24.47
CA GLN A 49 -3.19 5.04 23.82
C GLN A 49 -2.94 4.66 22.36
N GLY A 50 -1.91 5.23 21.73
CA GLY A 50 -1.56 5.02 20.32
C GLY A 50 -0.07 4.72 20.19
N ARG A 51 0.36 3.60 20.77
CA ARG A 51 1.75 3.13 20.72
C ARG A 51 2.13 2.78 19.29
N SER A 52 3.40 2.92 18.95
CA SER A 52 3.97 2.60 17.64
C SER A 52 3.58 1.21 17.14
N TRP A 53 3.72 0.16 17.93
CA TRP A 53 3.35 -1.21 17.53
C TRP A 53 1.84 -1.41 17.26
N MET A 54 0.96 -0.48 17.68
CA MET A 54 -0.47 -0.52 17.34
C MET A 54 -0.76 -0.09 15.90
N VAL A 55 0.25 0.32 15.14
CA VAL A 55 0.11 0.56 13.70
C VAL A 55 -0.27 -0.70 12.92
N LYS A 56 0.01 -1.90 13.44
CA LYS A 56 -0.25 -3.16 12.75
C LYS A 56 -1.74 -3.28 12.35
N HIS A 57 -2.00 -3.70 11.13
CA HIS A 57 -3.36 -3.90 10.64
C HIS A 57 -4.06 -5.07 11.36
N GLY A 58 -5.26 -4.85 11.88
CA GLY A 58 -6.04 -5.84 12.66
C GLY A 58 -6.12 -5.57 14.16
N PHE A 59 -5.39 -4.57 14.67
CA PHE A 59 -5.60 -4.06 16.03
C PHE A 59 -6.74 -3.04 16.05
N GLY A 60 -7.44 -2.94 17.19
CA GLY A 60 -8.59 -2.03 17.38
C GLY A 60 -8.22 -0.54 17.55
N ARG A 61 -6.92 -0.22 17.59
CA ARG A 61 -6.38 1.15 17.66
C ARG A 61 -5.32 1.34 16.57
N GLY A 62 -4.74 2.54 16.49
CA GLY A 62 -3.62 2.87 15.59
C GLY A 62 -2.54 3.64 16.34
N TRP A 63 -1.37 3.81 15.71
CA TRP A 63 -0.33 4.69 16.24
C TRP A 63 -0.81 6.15 16.22
N VAL A 64 -0.52 6.88 17.31
CA VAL A 64 -0.80 8.31 17.47
C VAL A 64 0.45 8.98 18.04
N PRO A 65 1.11 9.90 17.30
CA PRO A 65 2.23 10.65 17.82
C PRO A 65 1.79 11.60 18.93
N GLU A 66 2.67 11.79 19.91
CA GLU A 66 2.49 12.81 20.94
C GLU A 66 2.94 14.17 20.39
N VAL A 67 2.02 14.83 19.68
CA VAL A 67 2.19 16.17 19.11
C VAL A 67 0.92 16.98 19.33
N ALA A 68 1.03 18.31 19.32
CA ALA A 68 -0.15 19.16 19.34
C ALA A 68 -1.00 18.99 18.06
N PHE A 69 -2.27 19.39 18.14
CA PHE A 69 -3.23 19.27 17.06
C PHE A 69 -2.70 19.93 15.76
N ASN A 70 -2.78 19.23 14.64
CA ASN A 70 -2.25 19.67 13.34
C ASN A 70 -0.75 20.01 13.29
N GLN A 71 0.06 19.53 14.24
CA GLN A 71 1.51 19.85 14.31
C GLN A 71 2.42 18.65 14.06
N CYS A 72 2.04 17.77 13.14
CA CYS A 72 2.87 16.66 12.72
C CYS A 72 3.72 17.01 11.48
N ASN A 73 4.72 17.88 11.64
CA ASN A 73 5.55 18.33 10.51
C ASN A 73 6.69 17.36 10.16
N ASN A 74 7.12 16.51 11.11
CA ASN A 74 8.21 15.56 10.94
C ASN A 74 7.95 14.23 11.69
N CYS A 75 6.68 13.90 12.02
CA CYS A 75 6.46 12.63 12.69
C CYS A 75 6.73 11.47 11.73
N PHE A 76 7.26 10.41 12.28
CA PHE A 76 7.41 9.16 11.56
C PHE A 76 7.15 8.00 12.50
N LEU A 77 6.67 6.91 11.93
CA LEU A 77 6.74 5.59 12.53
C LEU A 77 7.73 4.76 11.74
N GLN A 78 8.70 4.18 12.42
CA GLN A 78 9.71 3.32 11.83
C GLN A 78 9.43 1.86 12.20
N VAL A 79 9.62 0.98 11.22
CA VAL A 79 9.54 -0.46 11.37
C VAL A 79 10.89 -1.06 10.99
N ASP A 80 11.51 -1.84 11.88
CA ASP A 80 12.59 -2.78 11.54
C ASP A 80 11.96 -4.10 11.11
N LEU A 81 12.13 -4.50 9.86
CA LEU A 81 11.61 -5.76 9.32
C LEU A 81 12.40 -6.99 9.79
N GLY A 82 13.50 -6.78 10.53
CA GLY A 82 14.39 -7.81 11.07
C GLY A 82 15.45 -8.27 10.07
N GLU A 83 15.11 -8.29 8.79
CA GLU A 83 15.96 -8.64 7.66
C GLU A 83 15.58 -7.80 6.43
N ALA A 84 16.41 -7.85 5.39
CA ALA A 84 16.06 -7.25 4.10
C ALA A 84 14.89 -8.00 3.47
N ARG A 85 13.83 -7.29 3.09
CA ARG A 85 12.63 -7.87 2.49
C ARG A 85 12.18 -7.08 1.27
N ASP A 86 11.61 -7.81 0.31
CA ASP A 86 10.99 -7.23 -0.87
C ASP A 86 9.54 -6.88 -0.61
N ILE A 87 9.30 -5.60 -0.38
CA ILE A 87 7.96 -5.05 -0.18
C ILE A 87 7.33 -4.86 -1.54
N VAL A 88 6.14 -5.41 -1.76
CA VAL A 88 5.41 -5.33 -3.03
C VAL A 88 4.11 -4.56 -2.94
N ALA A 89 3.58 -4.40 -1.72
CA ALA A 89 2.36 -3.65 -1.48
C ALA A 89 2.33 -3.09 -0.07
N LEU A 90 1.47 -2.10 0.13
CA LEU A 90 1.13 -1.54 1.42
C LEU A 90 -0.37 -1.34 1.53
N ALA A 91 -0.89 -1.42 2.75
CA ALA A 91 -2.26 -1.02 3.03
C ALA A 91 -2.31 -0.08 4.21
N THR A 92 -3.30 0.81 4.23
CA THR A 92 -3.71 1.57 5.42
C THR A 92 -5.19 1.33 5.68
N ALA A 93 -5.59 1.44 6.94
CA ALA A 93 -7.00 1.32 7.32
C ALA A 93 -7.54 2.66 7.78
N ARG A 94 -8.82 2.91 7.48
CA ARG A 94 -9.57 4.02 8.07
C ARG A 94 -9.68 3.86 9.59
N MET A 95 -9.70 4.97 10.31
CA MET A 95 -10.09 5.03 11.73
C MET A 95 -11.37 5.83 11.91
N SER A 96 -12.05 5.59 13.03
CA SER A 96 -13.27 6.30 13.40
C SER A 96 -13.03 7.74 13.85
N SER A 97 -11.87 8.06 14.44
CA SER A 97 -11.60 9.39 15.01
C SER A 97 -10.81 10.29 14.05
N ALA A 98 -9.65 9.83 13.58
CA ALA A 98 -8.82 10.58 12.64
C ALA A 98 -8.06 9.64 11.72
N THR A 99 -7.71 10.09 10.52
CA THR A 99 -7.07 9.20 9.54
C THR A 99 -6.04 9.95 8.71
N VAL A 100 -5.00 9.24 8.31
CA VAL A 100 -3.97 9.75 7.39
C VAL A 100 -4.47 9.60 5.96
N THR A 101 -4.54 10.70 5.21
CA THR A 101 -5.01 10.74 3.82
C THR A 101 -3.88 10.91 2.81
N ASN A 102 -2.72 11.39 3.24
CA ASN A 102 -1.50 11.42 2.42
C ASN A 102 -0.34 10.89 3.26
N LEU A 103 0.31 9.85 2.75
CA LEU A 103 1.36 9.11 3.45
C LEU A 103 2.57 8.97 2.55
N ARG A 104 3.72 9.48 2.99
CA ARG A 104 5.01 9.17 2.37
C ARG A 104 5.62 7.95 3.05
N VAL A 105 6.14 7.03 2.26
CA VAL A 105 6.88 5.87 2.73
C VAL A 105 8.34 6.04 2.34
N LEU A 106 9.23 5.85 3.30
CA LEU A 106 10.67 5.83 3.08
C LEU A 106 11.21 4.43 3.39
N SER A 107 12.19 3.97 2.63
CA SER A 107 12.90 2.72 2.85
C SER A 107 14.36 2.97 3.18
N SER A 108 14.97 2.02 3.89
CA SER A 108 16.38 2.05 4.27
C SER A 108 16.89 0.62 4.48
N MET A 109 18.18 0.41 4.21
CA MET A 109 18.87 -0.86 4.49
C MET A 109 19.62 -0.84 5.82
N ASP A 110 20.05 0.34 6.27
CA ASP A 110 20.93 0.53 7.43
C ASP A 110 20.24 1.23 8.62
N GLY A 111 19.06 1.80 8.41
CA GLY A 111 18.31 2.56 9.42
C GLY A 111 18.84 3.98 9.64
N VAL A 112 19.79 4.43 8.81
CA VAL A 112 20.42 5.75 8.87
C VAL A 112 20.00 6.58 7.67
N GLU A 113 20.25 6.09 6.46
CA GLU A 113 19.90 6.78 5.22
C GLU A 113 18.57 6.26 4.69
N TYR A 114 17.65 7.18 4.40
CA TYR A 114 16.30 6.86 3.95
C TYR A 114 16.04 7.44 2.57
N ILE A 115 15.56 6.60 1.65
CA ILE A 115 15.14 7.00 0.31
C ILE A 115 13.62 6.89 0.16
N PRO A 116 12.97 7.77 -0.63
CA PRO A 116 11.54 7.67 -0.87
C PRO A 116 11.15 6.38 -1.61
N ALA A 117 10.24 5.59 -1.02
CA ALA A 117 9.62 4.43 -1.65
C ALA A 117 8.29 4.79 -2.36
N GLY A 118 7.71 5.93 -2.01
CA GLY A 118 6.51 6.46 -2.65
C GLY A 118 5.74 7.46 -1.78
N THR A 119 4.78 8.14 -2.39
CA THR A 119 3.79 8.97 -1.66
C THR A 119 2.40 8.57 -2.13
N PHE A 120 1.56 8.19 -1.18
CA PHE A 120 0.28 7.55 -1.43
C PHE A 120 -0.86 8.39 -0.88
N ASN A 121 -1.92 8.53 -1.67
CA ASN A 121 -3.10 9.32 -1.32
C ASN A 121 -4.31 8.41 -1.17
N SER A 122 -5.09 8.65 -0.13
CA SER A 122 -6.41 8.09 0.06
C SER A 122 -7.40 9.21 0.36
N ARG A 123 -8.63 9.06 -0.14
CA ARG A 123 -9.72 10.01 0.14
C ARG A 123 -10.18 9.92 1.61
N ASP A 124 -10.05 8.76 2.21
CA ASP A 124 -10.63 8.41 3.51
C ASP A 124 -9.66 7.69 4.46
N GLY A 125 -8.40 7.58 4.05
CA GLY A 125 -7.30 6.93 4.75
C GLY A 125 -7.32 5.41 4.72
N GLU A 126 -8.26 4.80 3.99
CA GLU A 126 -8.17 3.39 3.59
C GLU A 126 -7.59 3.28 2.18
N MET A 127 -6.59 2.43 2.01
CA MET A 127 -6.03 2.11 0.69
C MET A 127 -5.29 0.78 0.74
N LEU A 128 -5.26 0.09 -0.39
CA LEU A 128 -4.33 -0.98 -0.71
C LEU A 128 -3.62 -0.58 -2.00
N VAL A 129 -2.30 -0.44 -1.92
CA VAL A 129 -1.47 0.01 -3.05
C VAL A 129 -0.43 -1.06 -3.36
N TYR A 130 -0.39 -1.47 -4.62
CA TYR A 130 0.68 -2.28 -5.18
C TYR A 130 1.79 -1.34 -5.67
N LEU A 131 3.04 -1.67 -5.33
CA LEU A 131 4.19 -0.92 -5.81
C LEU A 131 4.52 -1.33 -7.24
N ASP A 132 4.91 -0.37 -8.08
CA ASP A 132 5.27 -0.64 -9.48
C ASP A 132 6.46 -1.59 -9.60
N ALA A 133 7.36 -1.55 -8.62
CA ALA A 133 8.45 -2.49 -8.44
C ALA A 133 8.58 -2.85 -6.95
N PRO A 134 9.08 -4.05 -6.61
CA PRO A 134 9.43 -4.38 -5.24
C PRO A 134 10.45 -3.38 -4.68
N VAL A 135 10.23 -2.95 -3.44
CA VAL A 135 11.18 -2.12 -2.70
C VAL A 135 11.86 -3.01 -1.68
N THR A 136 13.15 -3.30 -1.90
CA THR A 136 13.97 -4.02 -0.94
C THR A 136 14.36 -3.09 0.21
N ALA A 137 13.99 -3.45 1.44
CA ALA A 137 14.31 -2.65 2.62
C ALA A 137 14.43 -3.54 3.87
N ARG A 138 15.23 -3.09 4.84
CA ARG A 138 15.16 -3.61 6.22
C ARG A 138 14.37 -2.68 7.12
N TYR A 139 14.50 -1.37 6.93
CA TYR A 139 13.79 -0.37 7.72
C TYR A 139 12.83 0.40 6.84
N VAL A 140 11.62 0.64 7.35
CA VAL A 140 10.59 1.42 6.65
C VAL A 140 10.09 2.51 7.56
N ARG A 141 9.96 3.74 7.04
CA ARG A 141 9.29 4.85 7.74
C ARG A 141 7.98 5.21 7.06
N PHE A 142 6.93 5.28 7.87
CA PHE A 142 5.65 5.89 7.51
C PHE A 142 5.64 7.34 7.99
N VAL A 143 5.52 8.28 7.05
CA VAL A 143 5.56 9.72 7.30
C VAL A 143 4.21 10.32 6.91
N PRO A 144 3.32 10.61 7.87
CA PRO A 144 2.03 11.26 7.59
C PRO A 144 2.27 12.67 7.06
N LEU A 145 1.73 12.97 5.87
CA LEU A 145 1.81 14.31 5.26
C LEU A 145 0.49 15.07 5.35
N LYS A 146 -0.64 14.37 5.24
CA LYS A 146 -1.99 14.94 5.44
C LYS A 146 -2.87 13.98 6.21
N TYR A 147 -3.74 14.54 7.04
CA TYR A 147 -4.66 13.82 7.91
C TYR A 147 -5.86 14.72 8.21
N THR A 148 -6.95 14.14 8.71
CA THR A 148 -8.21 14.87 8.89
C THR A 148 -8.19 15.84 10.08
N THR A 149 -7.86 15.36 11.28
CA THR A 149 -7.84 16.16 12.52
C THR A 149 -6.53 15.98 13.28
N HIS A 150 -6.08 14.75 13.46
CA HIS A 150 -4.76 14.42 13.98
C HIS A 150 -4.25 13.14 13.29
N VAL A 151 -2.99 12.79 13.54
CA VAL A 151 -2.43 11.55 13.01
C VAL A 151 -2.96 10.38 13.83
N GLN A 152 -3.62 9.45 13.15
CA GLN A 152 -3.86 8.10 13.65
C GLN A 152 -3.69 7.13 12.48
N LEU A 153 -2.75 6.19 12.62
CA LEU A 153 -2.34 5.33 11.51
C LEU A 153 -2.44 3.85 11.89
N ARG A 154 -3.04 3.06 11.01
CA ARG A 154 -2.80 1.62 10.89
C ARG A 154 -2.34 1.35 9.48
N ALA A 155 -1.33 0.50 9.37
CA ALA A 155 -0.74 0.09 8.13
C ALA A 155 -0.32 -1.39 8.16
N GLU A 156 -0.10 -1.92 6.98
CA GLU A 156 0.50 -3.23 6.75
C GLU A 156 1.41 -3.15 5.53
N LEU A 157 2.53 -3.86 5.59
CA LEU A 157 3.40 -4.08 4.44
C LEU A 157 3.26 -5.52 4.00
N PHE A 158 3.33 -5.73 2.70
CA PHE A 158 3.20 -7.05 2.12
C PHE A 158 4.41 -7.38 1.28
N GLU A 159 4.85 -8.63 1.42
CA GLU A 159 5.71 -9.32 0.47
C GLU A 159 4.88 -10.36 -0.28
N LEU A 160 5.45 -10.97 -1.30
CA LEU A 160 4.82 -12.10 -1.95
C LEU A 160 4.98 -13.35 -1.12
N ARG A 161 3.91 -14.14 -1.05
CA ARG A 161 4.00 -15.55 -0.68
C ARG A 161 4.85 -16.23 -1.73
N SER A 162 5.95 -16.85 -1.31
CA SER A 162 6.59 -17.92 -2.06
C SER A 162 5.53 -19.02 -2.22
N GLY A 163 4.88 -19.09 -3.39
CA GLY A 163 4.01 -20.22 -3.71
C GLY A 163 4.86 -21.50 -3.82
N PRO A 164 4.25 -22.70 -3.71
CA PRO A 164 4.90 -23.87 -4.25
C PRO A 164 5.18 -23.59 -5.73
N ALA A 165 6.42 -23.83 -6.17
CA ALA A 165 6.84 -23.62 -7.54
C ALA A 165 6.08 -24.57 -8.49
N SER A 166 4.86 -24.24 -8.86
CA SER A 166 4.17 -24.89 -9.98
C SER A 166 4.43 -24.07 -11.24
N ASN A 167 5.24 -24.65 -12.12
CA ASN A 167 5.48 -24.26 -13.51
C ASN A 167 6.38 -23.02 -13.76
N GLY A 168 7.36 -22.75 -12.88
CA GLY A 168 8.52 -21.90 -13.20
C GLY A 168 8.24 -20.40 -13.42
N LYS A 169 6.99 -19.94 -13.33
CA LYS A 169 6.64 -18.52 -13.40
C LYS A 169 6.49 -17.95 -12.00
N SER A 170 7.30 -16.93 -11.68
CA SER A 170 7.17 -16.17 -10.44
C SER A 170 5.81 -15.46 -10.41
N PRO A 171 5.13 -15.36 -9.25
CA PRO A 171 3.95 -14.52 -9.12
C PRO A 171 4.19 -13.12 -9.68
N ILE A 172 5.35 -12.48 -9.44
CA ILE A 172 5.70 -11.14 -9.96
C ILE A 172 5.61 -11.07 -11.49
N SER A 173 6.14 -12.08 -12.19
CA SER A 173 6.07 -12.11 -13.65
C SER A 173 4.63 -12.17 -14.13
N SER A 174 3.76 -12.92 -13.46
CA SER A 174 2.34 -12.99 -13.78
C SER A 174 1.61 -11.67 -13.49
N ILE A 175 2.00 -10.92 -12.44
CA ILE A 175 1.47 -9.58 -12.16
C ILE A 175 1.87 -8.61 -13.27
N ARG A 176 3.15 -8.57 -13.62
CA ARG A 176 3.66 -7.68 -14.67
C ARG A 176 3.03 -8.00 -16.03
N GLU A 177 2.98 -9.27 -16.41
CA GLU A 177 2.34 -9.71 -17.65
C GLU A 177 0.87 -9.27 -17.72
N LYS A 178 0.11 -9.42 -16.63
CA LYS A 178 -1.29 -8.95 -16.56
C LYS A 178 -1.39 -7.44 -16.71
N LYS A 179 -0.61 -6.66 -15.94
CA LYS A 179 -0.61 -5.18 -16.02
C LYS A 179 -0.30 -4.70 -17.44
N THR A 180 0.71 -5.29 -18.09
CA THR A 180 1.05 -5.00 -19.50
C THR A 180 -0.10 -5.35 -20.44
N MET A 181 -0.77 -6.49 -20.23
CA MET A 181 -1.89 -6.92 -21.08
C MET A 181 -3.09 -5.97 -20.95
N ASP A 182 -3.42 -5.52 -19.73
CA ASP A 182 -4.49 -4.55 -19.50
C ASP A 182 -4.17 -3.19 -20.16
N GLU A 183 -2.91 -2.75 -20.12
CA GLU A 183 -2.48 -1.54 -20.83
C GLU A 183 -2.63 -1.66 -22.35
N VAL A 184 -2.30 -2.82 -22.93
CA VAL A 184 -2.51 -3.09 -24.37
C VAL A 184 -3.99 -3.08 -24.72
N ILE A 185 -4.83 -3.78 -23.96
CA ILE A 185 -6.28 -3.81 -24.17
C ILE A 185 -6.88 -2.39 -24.08
N GLN A 186 -6.43 -1.58 -23.11
CA GLN A 186 -6.88 -0.19 -23.00
C GLN A 186 -6.45 0.66 -24.20
N ARG A 187 -5.25 0.45 -24.72
CA ARG A 187 -4.77 1.13 -25.93
C ARG A 187 -5.61 0.78 -27.15
N ASP A 188 -5.93 -0.51 -27.32
CA ASP A 188 -6.67 -0.99 -28.48
C ASP A 188 -8.15 -0.59 -28.42
N LEU A 189 -8.77 -0.61 -27.23
CA LEU A 189 -10.12 -0.06 -27.02
C LEU A 189 -10.18 1.45 -27.30
N ALA A 190 -9.15 2.20 -26.92
CA ALA A 190 -9.06 3.63 -27.24
C ALA A 190 -8.94 3.86 -28.76
N SER A 191 -8.19 3.01 -29.47
CA SER A 191 -8.04 3.06 -30.93
C SER A 191 -9.36 2.75 -31.66
N CYS A 192 -10.09 1.72 -31.23
CA CYS A 192 -11.40 1.35 -31.79
C CYS A 192 -12.46 2.44 -31.63
N CYS A 193 -12.39 3.28 -30.59
CA CYS A 193 -13.31 4.41 -30.40
C CYS A 193 -13.02 5.62 -31.29
N VAL A 194 -11.79 5.78 -31.81
CA VAL A 194 -11.40 6.89 -32.70
C VAL A 194 -11.83 6.62 -34.15
N LEU A 195 -12.01 5.35 -34.52
CA LEU A 195 -12.40 4.90 -35.87
C LEU A 195 -13.92 4.75 -36.07
N SER A 196 -14.75 5.17 -35.10
CA SER A 196 -16.22 5.15 -35.15
C SER A 196 -16.79 6.55 -34.95
#